data_AF-A0A5B9WD11-F1
#
_entry.id   AF-A0A5B9WD11-F1
#
_cell.length_a   1.000
_cell.length_b   1.000
_cell.length_c   1.000
_cell.angle_alpha   90.00
_cell.angle_beta   90.00
_cell.angle_gamma   90.00
#
_symmetry.space_group_name_H-M   'P 1'
#
loop_
_entity.id
_entity.type
_entity.pdbx_description
1 polymer ?
#
loop_
_entity_poly.entity_id
_entity_poly.type
_entity_poly.pdbx_seq_one_letter_code
_entity_poly.pdbx_strand_id
1 'polypeptide(L)'
;MRNQRPRATPRSRQAGGDGTPPGGCESHRAARRAAFTLVELLTVIAIIGIIITLILIAASGAQRQAEMAATQSLIAKLDSAMNDRLDALLQTRPDYNLTHRYMASVYYTDSNGVSRQSESQARAQVIAWYDFIKAEMPDVFYVYNTTGPYPLNFAFPESGLPGTPIDSQGLGHVMLPLGNSLRNNPSGNSFGDSNFSNTVGTGIYGASYFAAAGVYKNLGYLPAGWDGADNSTSSVSGGAGLVDEWGEGVNSTNSAQVVANLTNHKHHTARAEMLYALLVEGVGPLGSAFSRDDFTDREVRDTDGDGLPEFVDAWGNPLQFFRWPILYPTDVQRGQSEVVDSGTGLLTLLPPYYSTSATAATFLPRENSPLDPNNLLVAPAWWSATQNPMSPFGMGATSQNGSPAVTLFENFFHRLTEPLQHTGSVMDYWDRGGSADFGYRRAFYTRPLILSSGPDGAPGVYLIPDGGTSSMPLNAAHLIRFENNALIFDPVEAGFNGEVLGIQSFGAASKSYAIWQAGKDDITNQNRQTAGGGGGS
;
A
#
# COMPACT_ATOMS: atom_id res chain seq x y z
N MET A 1 16.87 -58.25 45.15
CA MET A 1 17.03 -57.23 46.22
C MET A 1 15.72 -56.44 46.27
N ARG A 2 14.82 -56.73 47.23
CA ARG A 2 14.46 -55.88 48.40
C ARG A 2 14.35 -54.38 48.04
N ASN A 3 13.29 -53.63 48.35
CA ASN A 3 12.12 -53.88 49.19
C ASN A 3 10.98 -52.91 48.85
N GLN A 4 9.81 -53.51 48.61
CA GLN A 4 8.43 -53.03 48.75
C GLN A 4 8.16 -52.01 49.86
N ARG A 5 7.17 -51.11 49.64
CA ARG A 5 5.97 -50.94 50.50
C ARG A 5 4.77 -50.30 49.75
N PRO A 6 3.59 -50.94 49.79
CA PRO A 6 2.28 -50.28 49.78
C PRO A 6 1.39 -50.74 50.97
N ARG A 7 0.37 -49.93 51.35
CA ARG A 7 -0.93 -50.30 52.02
C ARG A 7 -1.53 -49.04 52.68
N ALA A 8 -2.75 -48.61 52.37
CA ALA A 8 -4.09 -49.17 52.66
C ALA A 8 -4.54 -49.03 54.14
N THR A 9 -5.74 -48.46 54.29
CA THR A 9 -6.66 -48.30 55.46
C THR A 9 -7.01 -49.66 56.13
N PRO A 10 -7.86 -49.82 57.21
CA PRO A 10 -8.82 -48.92 57.90
C PRO A 10 -9.00 -49.11 59.47
N ARG A 11 -9.94 -48.33 60.05
CA ARG A 11 -10.92 -48.56 61.16
C ARG A 11 -10.55 -49.20 62.54
N SER A 12 -11.04 -48.49 63.58
CA SER A 12 -11.93 -48.93 64.71
C SER A 12 -11.39 -49.10 66.15
N ARG A 13 -12.35 -48.93 67.10
CA ARG A 13 -12.38 -49.07 68.58
C ARG A 13 -11.86 -47.87 69.40
N GLN A 14 -12.62 -47.16 70.24
CA GLN A 14 -13.70 -47.44 71.23
C GLN A 14 -13.19 -48.00 72.57
N ALA A 15 -13.29 -47.16 73.62
CA ALA A 15 -13.37 -47.39 75.07
C ALA A 15 -12.66 -46.20 75.77
N GLY A 16 -13.13 -45.57 76.84
CA GLY A 16 -14.26 -45.72 77.73
C GLY A 16 -14.18 -44.59 78.78
N GLY A 17 -15.26 -44.31 79.50
CA GLY A 17 -15.27 -43.29 80.55
C GLY A 17 -16.68 -42.93 80.98
N ASP A 18 -17.21 -43.75 81.89
CA ASP A 18 -18.48 -43.59 82.61
C ASP A 18 -18.32 -42.57 83.76
N GLY A 19 -19.38 -41.80 84.05
CA GLY A 19 -19.40 -40.80 85.11
C GLY A 19 -20.53 -39.75 84.99
N THR A 20 -21.73 -40.09 85.46
CA THR A 20 -22.82 -39.15 85.84
C THR A 20 -22.68 -38.67 87.30
N PRO A 21 -23.42 -37.65 87.83
CA PRO A 21 -24.15 -36.47 87.27
C PRO A 21 -23.87 -35.19 88.16
N PRO A 22 -24.76 -34.19 88.40
CA PRO A 22 -25.80 -33.50 87.62
C PRO A 22 -25.60 -31.95 87.55
N GLY A 23 -26.40 -31.27 86.72
CA GLY A 23 -26.85 -29.89 87.02
C GLY A 23 -26.06 -28.75 86.38
N GLY A 24 -26.57 -28.24 85.26
CA GLY A 24 -26.10 -27.00 84.64
C GLY A 24 -27.07 -26.58 83.54
N CYS A 25 -28.05 -25.76 83.91
CA CYS A 25 -29.01 -25.16 83.00
C CYS A 25 -28.31 -24.03 82.23
N GLU A 26 -27.75 -24.31 81.05
CA GLU A 26 -27.29 -23.26 80.13
C GLU A 26 -28.08 -23.31 78.82
N SER A 27 -28.94 -22.31 78.67
CA SER A 27 -29.71 -22.05 77.45
C SER A 27 -28.78 -21.59 76.33
N HIS A 28 -28.36 -22.49 75.46
CA HIS A 28 -27.81 -22.10 74.16
C HIS A 28 -28.94 -21.52 73.30
N ARG A 29 -29.03 -20.18 73.28
CA ARG A 29 -29.79 -19.45 72.26
C ARG A 29 -29.24 -19.85 70.90
N ALA A 30 -30.06 -20.59 70.14
CA ALA A 30 -29.87 -20.75 68.71
C ALA A 30 -29.77 -19.35 68.08
N ALA A 31 -28.58 -18.98 67.61
CA ALA A 31 -28.40 -17.80 66.79
C ALA A 31 -29.22 -17.99 65.51
N ARG A 32 -30.42 -17.40 65.50
CA ARG A 32 -31.25 -17.30 64.30
C ARG A 32 -30.40 -16.59 63.25
N ARG A 33 -30.04 -17.28 62.18
CA ARG A 33 -29.51 -16.64 60.97
C ARG A 33 -30.60 -15.68 60.50
N ALA A 34 -30.37 -14.38 60.65
CA ALA A 34 -31.28 -13.36 60.13
C ALA A 34 -31.34 -13.55 58.61
N ALA A 35 -32.53 -13.85 58.09
CA ALA A 35 -32.77 -13.86 56.66
C ALA A 35 -32.74 -12.40 56.17
N PHE A 36 -32.00 -12.16 55.08
CA PHE A 36 -31.91 -10.85 54.44
C PHE A 36 -33.30 -10.34 54.04
N THR A 37 -33.55 -9.06 54.28
CA THR A 37 -34.78 -8.41 53.86
C THR A 37 -34.76 -8.15 52.36
N LEU A 38 -35.94 -8.18 51.72
CA LEU A 38 -36.08 -7.89 50.28
C LEU A 38 -35.51 -6.51 49.91
N VAL A 39 -35.57 -5.54 50.84
CA VAL A 39 -35.01 -4.20 50.68
C VAL A 39 -33.48 -4.20 50.66
N GLU A 40 -32.82 -4.99 51.51
CA GLU A 40 -31.35 -5.15 51.47
C GLU A 40 -30.89 -5.75 50.15
N LEU A 41 -31.60 -6.77 49.64
CA LEU A 41 -31.29 -7.37 48.35
C LEU A 41 -31.44 -6.36 47.19
N LEU A 42 -32.53 -5.60 47.17
CA LEU A 42 -32.76 -4.57 46.16
C LEU A 42 -31.70 -3.46 46.21
N THR A 43 -31.29 -3.05 47.41
CA THR A 43 -30.25 -2.03 47.59
C THR A 43 -28.89 -2.53 47.07
N VAL A 44 -28.54 -3.78 47.35
CA VAL A 44 -27.29 -4.39 46.86
C VAL A 44 -27.28 -4.50 45.34
N ILE A 45 -28.37 -4.95 44.72
CA ILE A 45 -28.46 -5.04 43.25
C ILE A 45 -28.40 -3.64 42.62
N ALA A 46 -29.02 -2.62 43.24
CA ALA A 46 -28.94 -1.24 42.77
C ALA A 46 -27.50 -0.68 42.84
N ILE A 47 -26.78 -0.92 43.95
CA ILE A 47 -25.38 -0.50 44.11
C ILE A 47 -24.48 -1.21 43.09
N ILE A 48 -24.63 -2.54 42.93
CA ILE A 48 -23.86 -3.31 41.94
C ILE A 48 -24.15 -2.81 40.53
N GLY A 49 -25.42 -2.52 40.19
CA GLY A 49 -25.80 -1.95 38.91
C GLY A 49 -25.09 -0.63 38.61
N ILE A 50 -25.09 0.30 39.57
CA ILE A 50 -24.39 1.60 39.43
C ILE A 50 -22.88 1.37 39.26
N ILE A 51 -22.27 0.51 40.08
CA ILE A 51 -20.82 0.23 40.00
C ILE A 51 -20.45 -0.39 38.64
N ILE A 52 -21.21 -1.37 38.14
CA ILE A 52 -20.96 -2.00 36.84
C ILE A 52 -21.03 -0.96 35.72
N THR A 53 -22.03 -0.08 35.73
CA THR A 53 -22.14 0.96 34.68
C THR A 53 -20.94 1.91 34.67
N LEU A 54 -20.45 2.32 35.83
CA LEU A 54 -19.27 3.19 35.93
C LEU A 54 -17.98 2.47 35.47
N ILE A 55 -17.83 1.20 35.81
CA ILE A 55 -16.68 0.39 35.39
C ILE A 55 -16.67 0.21 33.86
N LEU A 56 -17.84 -0.05 33.24
CA LEU A 56 -17.93 -0.24 31.78
C LEU A 56 -17.55 1.03 31.01
N ILE A 57 -17.98 2.21 31.46
CA ILE A 57 -17.63 3.48 30.82
C ILE A 57 -16.12 3.73 30.91
N ALA A 58 -15.51 3.53 32.09
CA ALA A 58 -14.07 3.67 32.26
C ALA A 58 -13.26 2.65 31.44
N ALA A 59 -13.73 1.40 31.38
CA ALA A 59 -13.08 0.33 30.62
C ALA A 59 -13.10 0.58 29.10
N SER A 60 -14.15 1.19 28.55
CA SER A 60 -14.23 1.49 27.11
C SER A 60 -13.15 2.47 26.63
N GLY A 61 -12.77 3.45 27.45
CA GLY A 61 -11.69 4.38 27.14
C GLY A 61 -10.32 3.67 27.13
N ALA A 62 -10.09 2.81 28.11
CA ALA A 62 -8.87 2.01 28.20
C ALA A 62 -8.73 1.01 27.04
N GLN A 63 -9.83 0.39 26.60
CA GLN A 63 -9.84 -0.50 25.44
C GLN A 63 -9.44 0.24 24.15
N ARG A 64 -10.06 1.38 23.88
CA ARG A 64 -9.72 2.19 22.69
C ARG A 64 -8.26 2.62 22.69
N GLN A 65 -7.73 3.04 23.85
CA GLN A 65 -6.33 3.41 23.97
C GLN A 65 -5.40 2.21 23.75
N ALA A 66 -5.77 1.03 24.25
CA ALA A 66 -5.01 -0.21 24.01
C ALA A 66 -5.05 -0.62 22.53
N GLU A 67 -6.18 -0.47 21.85
CA GLU A 67 -6.33 -0.72 20.40
C GLU A 67 -5.43 0.23 19.60
N MET A 68 -5.47 1.54 19.89
CA MET A 68 -4.59 2.53 19.25
C MET A 68 -3.10 2.20 19.47
N ALA A 69 -2.71 1.86 20.70
CA ALA A 69 -1.33 1.52 21.01
C ALA A 69 -0.87 0.22 20.31
N ALA A 70 -1.76 -0.78 20.21
CA ALA A 70 -1.48 -2.02 19.48
C ALA A 70 -1.27 -1.74 17.99
N THR A 71 -2.18 -0.98 17.35
CA THR A 71 -2.05 -0.59 15.94
C THR A 71 -0.78 0.24 15.70
N GLN A 72 -0.44 1.18 16.58
CA GLN A 72 0.80 1.96 16.49
C GLN A 72 2.05 1.08 16.58
N SER A 73 2.06 0.10 17.48
CA SER A 73 3.16 -0.86 17.62
C SER A 73 3.32 -1.73 16.37
N LEU A 74 2.20 -2.23 15.82
CA LEU A 74 2.21 -3.02 14.59
C LEU A 74 2.77 -2.19 13.43
N ILE A 75 2.21 -1.00 13.18
CA ILE A 75 2.68 -0.08 12.13
C ILE A 75 4.16 0.25 12.32
N ALA A 76 4.62 0.47 13.55
CA ALA A 76 6.03 0.77 13.81
C ALA A 76 6.96 -0.39 13.47
N LYS A 77 6.55 -1.63 13.76
CA LYS A 77 7.27 -2.86 13.40
C LYS A 77 7.34 -3.02 11.88
N LEU A 78 6.21 -2.84 11.19
CA LEU A 78 6.13 -2.96 9.73
C LEU A 78 6.94 -1.86 9.03
N ASP A 79 6.88 -0.62 9.50
CA ASP A 79 7.65 0.52 8.97
C ASP A 79 9.16 0.27 9.07
N SER A 80 9.66 -0.31 10.16
CA SER A 80 11.08 -0.65 10.28
C SER A 80 11.51 -1.63 9.19
N ALA A 81 10.78 -2.75 9.04
CA ALA A 81 11.12 -3.77 8.04
C ALA A 81 10.98 -3.26 6.60
N MET A 82 9.99 -2.39 6.33
CA MET A 82 9.82 -1.76 5.03
C MET A 82 10.99 -0.82 4.70
N ASN A 83 11.46 -0.03 5.67
CA ASN A 83 12.63 0.83 5.47
C ASN A 83 13.89 -0.01 5.25
N ASP A 84 14.11 -1.08 6.01
CA ASP A 84 15.25 -1.99 5.82
C ASP A 84 15.24 -2.62 4.41
N ARG A 85 14.06 -3.05 3.93
CA ARG A 85 13.88 -3.59 2.58
C ARG A 85 14.14 -2.53 1.50
N LEU A 86 13.60 -1.32 1.67
CA LEU A 86 13.83 -0.21 0.76
C LEU A 86 15.32 0.18 0.71
N ASP A 87 15.99 0.23 1.85
CA ASP A 87 17.43 0.52 1.93
C ASP A 87 18.27 -0.56 1.21
N ALA A 88 17.89 -1.84 1.33
CA ALA A 88 18.52 -2.92 0.57
C ALA A 88 18.32 -2.77 -0.95
N LEU A 89 17.13 -2.36 -1.37
CA LEU A 89 16.83 -2.05 -2.78
C LEU A 89 17.65 -0.86 -3.29
N LEU A 90 17.79 0.19 -2.49
CA LEU A 90 18.56 1.40 -2.84
C LEU A 90 20.07 1.14 -2.94
N GLN A 91 20.59 0.15 -2.22
CA GLN A 91 21.97 -0.30 -2.35
C GLN A 91 22.20 -1.07 -3.67
N THR A 92 21.15 -1.65 -4.23
CA THR A 92 21.22 -2.34 -5.51
C THR A 92 21.13 -1.31 -6.64
N ARG A 93 22.13 -1.33 -7.52
CA ARG A 93 22.14 -0.48 -8.71
C ARG A 93 21.78 -1.32 -9.94
N PRO A 94 20.50 -1.40 -10.34
CA PRO A 94 20.11 -2.04 -11.59
C PRO A 94 20.72 -1.28 -12.79
N ASP A 95 21.15 -2.02 -13.79
CA ASP A 95 21.58 -1.44 -15.05
C ASP A 95 20.36 -0.99 -15.86
N TYR A 96 20.45 0.18 -16.49
CA TYR A 96 19.40 0.66 -17.38
C TYR A 96 19.49 -0.04 -18.75
N ASN A 97 18.34 -0.38 -19.35
CA ASN A 97 18.28 -0.97 -20.68
C ASN A 97 17.99 0.09 -21.77
N LEU A 98 17.81 -0.33 -23.03
CA LEU A 98 17.50 0.60 -24.12
C LEU A 98 16.16 1.30 -23.92
N THR A 99 15.14 0.61 -23.40
CA THR A 99 13.83 1.21 -23.11
C THR A 99 13.97 2.37 -22.12
N HIS A 100 14.69 2.18 -21.02
CA HIS A 100 14.99 3.24 -20.05
C HIS A 100 15.71 4.43 -20.71
N ARG A 101 16.65 4.18 -21.63
CA ARG A 101 17.30 5.26 -22.41
C ARG A 101 16.31 5.98 -23.31
N TYR A 102 15.42 5.26 -23.97
CA TYR A 102 14.41 5.88 -24.83
C TYR A 102 13.44 6.76 -24.03
N MET A 103 12.99 6.28 -22.87
CA MET A 103 12.16 7.06 -21.94
C MET A 103 12.90 8.30 -21.44
N ALA A 104 14.19 8.17 -21.17
CA ALA A 104 15.03 9.24 -20.65
C ALA A 104 15.49 10.27 -21.70
N SER A 105 15.30 10.03 -22.99
CA SER A 105 15.88 10.88 -24.03
C SER A 105 15.02 12.10 -24.35
N VAL A 106 15.66 13.15 -24.87
CA VAL A 106 14.99 14.32 -25.45
C VAL A 106 15.05 14.20 -26.97
N TYR A 107 13.90 14.30 -27.62
CA TYR A 107 13.72 14.16 -29.05
C TYR A 107 13.30 15.49 -29.64
N TYR A 108 14.07 15.97 -30.61
CA TYR A 108 13.84 17.24 -31.27
C TYR A 108 14.20 17.15 -32.74
N THR A 109 13.66 18.06 -33.54
CA THR A 109 14.02 18.20 -34.95
C THR A 109 15.03 19.34 -35.07
N ASP A 110 16.18 19.10 -35.71
CA ASP A 110 17.17 20.14 -35.92
C ASP A 110 16.75 21.15 -37.01
N SER A 111 17.55 22.19 -37.21
CA SER A 111 17.29 23.22 -38.22
C SER A 111 17.22 22.69 -39.66
N ASN A 112 17.69 21.46 -39.91
CA ASN A 112 17.68 20.81 -41.21
C ASN A 112 16.51 19.82 -41.36
N GLY A 113 15.58 19.77 -40.39
CA GLY A 113 14.44 18.86 -40.43
C GLY A 113 14.78 17.43 -40.02
N VAL A 114 15.97 17.17 -39.46
CA VAL A 114 16.40 15.83 -39.05
C VAL A 114 16.02 15.61 -37.59
N SER A 115 15.27 14.53 -37.32
CA SER A 115 14.99 14.10 -35.95
C SER A 115 16.28 13.64 -35.26
N ARG A 116 16.58 14.26 -34.14
CA ARG A 116 17.73 13.96 -33.28
C ARG A 116 17.26 13.49 -31.92
N GLN A 117 18.09 12.64 -31.32
CA GLN A 117 17.93 12.15 -29.96
C GLN A 117 19.11 12.65 -29.12
N SER A 118 18.81 13.34 -28.03
CA SER A 118 19.77 13.67 -26.99
C SER A 118 19.55 12.74 -25.80
N GLU A 119 20.46 11.79 -25.63
CA GLU A 119 20.34 10.77 -24.59
C GLU A 119 20.86 11.25 -23.25
N SER A 120 20.21 10.81 -22.17
CA SER A 120 20.68 11.06 -20.80
C SER A 120 20.80 9.73 -20.05
N GLN A 121 22.04 9.26 -19.90
CA GLN A 121 22.32 8.03 -19.14
C GLN A 121 21.95 8.18 -17.66
N ALA A 122 22.18 9.36 -17.08
CA ALA A 122 21.84 9.62 -15.69
C ALA A 122 20.33 9.56 -15.45
N ARG A 123 19.51 10.12 -16.36
CA ARG A 123 18.04 10.01 -16.25
C ARG A 123 17.56 8.58 -16.51
N ALA A 124 18.18 7.86 -17.46
CA ALA A 124 17.86 6.45 -17.71
C ALA A 124 18.11 5.59 -16.46
N GLN A 125 19.20 5.87 -15.74
CA GLN A 125 19.50 5.21 -14.47
C GLN A 125 18.42 5.48 -13.40
N VAL A 126 17.94 6.72 -13.29
CA VAL A 126 16.86 7.07 -12.36
C VAL A 126 15.58 6.30 -12.71
N ILE A 127 15.19 6.26 -13.99
CA ILE A 127 14.00 5.51 -14.43
C ILE A 127 14.16 4.01 -14.13
N ALA A 128 15.36 3.44 -14.36
CA ALA A 128 15.64 2.05 -14.03
C ALA A 128 15.51 1.74 -12.53
N TRP A 129 15.87 2.69 -11.65
CA TRP A 129 15.60 2.55 -10.21
C TRP A 129 14.11 2.54 -9.90
N TYR A 130 13.32 3.43 -10.51
CA TYR A 130 11.87 3.44 -10.35
C TYR A 130 11.21 2.15 -10.84
N ASP A 131 11.68 1.60 -11.97
CA ASP A 131 11.26 0.30 -12.51
C ASP A 131 11.56 -0.84 -11.53
N PHE A 132 12.81 -0.92 -11.08
CA PHE A 132 13.26 -1.95 -10.15
C PHE A 132 12.53 -1.89 -8.79
N ILE A 133 12.37 -0.70 -8.20
CA ILE A 133 11.66 -0.53 -6.93
C ILE A 133 10.18 -0.88 -7.08
N LYS A 134 9.56 -0.56 -8.21
CA LYS A 134 8.18 -1.00 -8.49
C LYS A 134 8.08 -2.51 -8.56
N ALA A 135 8.98 -3.14 -9.30
CA ALA A 135 9.00 -4.58 -9.48
C ALA A 135 9.17 -5.33 -8.15
N GLU A 136 10.11 -4.91 -7.30
CA GLU A 136 10.44 -5.64 -6.07
C GLU A 136 9.58 -5.27 -4.84
N MET A 137 8.82 -4.18 -4.95
CA MET A 137 7.97 -3.65 -3.88
C MET A 137 6.64 -3.11 -4.44
N PRO A 138 5.84 -3.92 -5.15
CA PRO A 138 4.51 -3.50 -5.58
C PRO A 138 3.63 -3.18 -4.36
N ASP A 139 2.75 -2.20 -4.50
CA ASP A 139 1.89 -1.73 -3.41
C ASP A 139 0.47 -2.29 -3.44
N VAL A 140 0.01 -2.72 -4.62
CA VAL A 140 -1.34 -3.25 -4.83
C VAL A 140 -1.33 -4.22 -6.00
N PHE A 141 -2.27 -5.16 -6.00
CA PHE A 141 -2.59 -5.97 -7.16
C PHE A 141 -4.10 -6.05 -7.33
N TYR A 142 -4.54 -6.55 -8.47
CA TYR A 142 -5.93 -6.93 -8.70
C TYR A 142 -5.98 -8.18 -9.58
N VAL A 143 -7.09 -8.91 -9.49
CA VAL A 143 -7.34 -10.06 -10.34
C VAL A 143 -7.75 -9.56 -11.73
N TYR A 144 -6.84 -9.73 -12.69
CA TYR A 144 -7.01 -9.33 -14.08
C TYR A 144 -7.79 -10.38 -14.89
N ASN A 145 -7.53 -11.67 -14.63
CA ASN A 145 -8.27 -12.79 -15.19
C ASN A 145 -8.20 -14.00 -14.25
N THR A 146 -9.00 -15.04 -14.52
CA THR A 146 -9.01 -16.28 -13.72
C THR A 146 -8.54 -17.52 -14.51
N THR A 147 -8.12 -17.34 -15.77
CA THR A 147 -7.83 -18.45 -16.70
C THR A 147 -6.61 -18.23 -17.59
N GLY A 148 -5.85 -17.13 -17.40
CA GLY A 148 -4.64 -16.81 -18.15
C GLY A 148 -3.35 -17.29 -17.46
N PRO A 149 -2.18 -17.14 -18.11
CA PRO A 149 -0.90 -17.57 -17.55
C PRO A 149 -0.53 -16.81 -16.28
N TYR A 150 -0.94 -15.54 -16.19
CA TYR A 150 -0.80 -14.71 -15.00
C TYR A 150 -2.16 -14.05 -14.68
N PRO A 151 -2.83 -14.47 -13.60
CA PRO A 151 -4.14 -13.95 -13.25
C PRO A 151 -4.08 -12.59 -12.54
N LEU A 152 -2.94 -12.23 -11.95
CA LEU A 152 -2.77 -11.01 -11.16
C LEU A 152 -2.05 -9.91 -11.96
N ASN A 153 -2.44 -8.66 -11.72
CA ASN A 153 -1.76 -7.49 -12.24
C ASN A 153 -1.44 -6.49 -11.11
N PHE A 154 -0.17 -6.11 -10.99
CA PHE A 154 0.39 -5.27 -9.92
C PHE A 154 0.43 -3.79 -10.34
N ALA A 155 -0.74 -3.27 -10.70
CA ALA A 155 -0.92 -1.92 -11.23
C ALA A 155 0.01 -1.61 -12.42
N PHE A 156 0.13 -2.52 -13.38
CA PHE A 156 0.82 -2.32 -14.64
C PHE A 156 -0.18 -2.09 -15.78
N PRO A 157 -0.01 -1.03 -16.61
CA PRO A 157 -0.93 -0.72 -17.70
C PRO A 157 -1.17 -1.91 -18.62
N GLU A 158 -2.44 -2.25 -18.84
CA GLU A 158 -2.84 -3.39 -19.69
C GLU A 158 -2.40 -3.22 -21.15
N SER A 159 -2.34 -1.98 -21.65
CA SER A 159 -1.80 -1.68 -22.98
C SER A 159 -0.30 -1.99 -23.10
N GLY A 160 0.38 -2.14 -21.96
CA GLY A 160 1.81 -2.33 -21.83
C GLY A 160 2.65 -1.27 -22.54
N LEU A 161 3.91 -1.60 -22.78
CA LEU A 161 4.81 -0.79 -23.58
C LEU A 161 4.54 -0.99 -25.09
N PRO A 162 4.54 0.08 -25.89
CA PRO A 162 4.42 -0.05 -27.34
C PRO A 162 5.63 -0.80 -27.93
N GLY A 163 5.41 -1.65 -28.93
CA GLY A 163 6.48 -2.43 -29.55
C GLY A 163 5.94 -3.66 -30.28
N THR A 164 6.83 -4.51 -30.78
CA THR A 164 6.46 -5.85 -31.27
C THR A 164 7.09 -6.88 -30.34
N PRO A 165 6.29 -7.66 -29.59
CA PRO A 165 6.81 -8.72 -28.75
C PRO A 165 7.57 -9.75 -29.56
N ILE A 166 8.64 -10.26 -28.98
CA ILE A 166 9.44 -11.35 -29.56
C ILE A 166 9.26 -12.67 -28.81
N ASP A 167 8.57 -12.65 -27.67
CA ASP A 167 8.20 -13.86 -26.94
C ASP A 167 7.06 -14.62 -27.64
N SER A 168 6.92 -15.90 -27.30
CA SER A 168 5.96 -16.80 -27.95
C SER A 168 4.49 -16.49 -27.59
N GLN A 169 4.25 -15.79 -26.48
CA GLN A 169 2.91 -15.50 -25.95
C GLN A 169 2.44 -14.07 -26.23
N GLY A 170 3.29 -13.22 -26.79
CA GLY A 170 2.99 -11.79 -26.98
C GLY A 170 2.97 -10.97 -25.69
N LEU A 171 3.56 -11.48 -24.61
CA LEU A 171 3.56 -10.85 -23.28
C LEU A 171 4.73 -9.88 -23.07
N GLY A 172 5.64 -9.71 -24.04
CA GLY A 172 6.76 -8.76 -23.94
C GLY A 172 6.33 -7.30 -23.66
N HIS A 173 5.08 -6.94 -23.95
CA HIS A 173 4.52 -5.63 -23.59
C HIS A 173 4.43 -5.37 -22.08
N VAL A 174 4.35 -6.43 -21.28
CA VAL A 174 4.10 -6.40 -19.84
C VAL A 174 5.22 -7.05 -19.03
N MET A 175 6.29 -7.47 -19.69
CA MET A 175 7.48 -8.04 -19.07
C MET A 175 8.40 -6.97 -18.48
N LEU A 176 9.09 -7.37 -17.41
CA LEU A 176 10.09 -6.59 -16.70
C LEU A 176 11.51 -7.15 -16.93
N PRO A 177 12.57 -6.33 -16.88
CA PRO A 177 12.55 -4.87 -16.82
C PRO A 177 11.83 -4.26 -18.03
N LEU A 178 11.38 -3.01 -17.93
CA LEU A 178 10.54 -2.38 -18.94
C LEU A 178 11.10 -2.56 -20.36
N GLY A 179 10.30 -3.18 -21.23
CA GLY A 179 10.58 -3.39 -22.64
C GLY A 179 11.54 -4.53 -22.93
N ASN A 180 11.76 -5.42 -21.94
CA ASN A 180 12.27 -6.76 -22.18
C ASN A 180 11.37 -7.49 -23.18
N SER A 181 11.97 -8.34 -24.02
CA SER A 181 11.22 -9.10 -25.04
C SER A 181 10.42 -8.25 -26.03
N LEU A 182 10.85 -7.02 -26.26
CA LEU A 182 10.32 -6.17 -27.33
C LEU A 182 11.39 -5.89 -28.39
N ARG A 183 10.99 -6.00 -29.65
CA ARG A 183 11.86 -5.67 -30.79
C ARG A 183 12.00 -4.16 -30.93
N ASN A 184 13.24 -3.68 -30.84
CA ASN A 184 13.60 -2.33 -31.23
C ASN A 184 13.79 -2.28 -32.75
N ASN A 185 13.08 -1.38 -33.44
CA ASN A 185 13.30 -1.14 -34.86
C ASN A 185 13.62 0.35 -35.08
N PRO A 186 14.87 0.72 -35.39
CA PRO A 186 15.26 2.10 -35.65
C PRO A 186 14.60 2.72 -36.89
N SER A 187 13.91 1.92 -37.72
CA SER A 187 13.15 2.39 -38.89
C SER A 187 11.64 2.57 -38.66
N GLY A 188 11.13 2.46 -37.42
CA GLY A 188 9.71 2.68 -37.08
C GLY A 188 9.44 3.02 -35.60
N ASN A 189 8.16 3.12 -35.21
CA ASN A 189 7.70 3.38 -33.82
C ASN A 189 7.88 2.16 -32.87
N SER A 190 8.90 1.32 -33.06
CA SER A 190 9.08 0.09 -32.28
C SER A 190 10.13 0.28 -31.19
N PHE A 191 9.74 0.05 -29.93
CA PHE A 191 10.58 0.17 -28.74
C PHE A 191 10.90 -1.19 -28.14
N GLY A 192 11.93 -1.24 -27.33
CA GLY A 192 12.35 -2.44 -26.61
C GLY A 192 13.85 -2.50 -26.41
N ASP A 193 14.28 -3.45 -25.59
CA ASP A 193 15.70 -3.72 -25.38
C ASP A 193 16.29 -4.68 -26.43
N SER A 194 15.44 -5.31 -27.27
CA SER A 194 15.83 -6.37 -28.21
C SER A 194 16.61 -7.49 -27.55
N ASN A 195 16.26 -7.82 -26.31
CA ASN A 195 16.87 -8.92 -25.58
C ASN A 195 16.36 -10.26 -26.14
N PHE A 196 17.03 -10.77 -27.16
CA PHE A 196 16.75 -12.08 -27.75
C PHE A 196 17.30 -13.25 -26.93
N SER A 197 18.14 -12.98 -25.93
CA SER A 197 18.82 -13.98 -25.12
C SER A 197 18.06 -14.37 -23.85
N ASN A 198 17.27 -13.46 -23.29
CA ASN A 198 16.45 -13.69 -22.10
C ASN A 198 15.04 -13.14 -22.34
N THR A 199 14.23 -13.93 -23.04
CA THR A 199 12.89 -13.53 -23.46
C THR A 199 11.82 -13.68 -22.37
N VAL A 200 12.19 -14.15 -21.18
CA VAL A 200 11.24 -14.37 -20.07
C VAL A 200 11.26 -13.24 -19.03
N GLY A 201 12.30 -12.40 -19.03
CA GLY A 201 12.41 -11.26 -18.12
C GLY A 201 12.67 -11.65 -16.67
N THR A 202 12.49 -10.70 -15.75
CA THR A 202 12.62 -10.88 -14.29
C THR A 202 11.30 -10.70 -13.55
N GLY A 203 10.23 -10.38 -14.27
CA GLY A 203 8.91 -10.15 -13.72
C GLY A 203 7.89 -9.84 -14.80
N ILE A 204 6.64 -9.71 -14.40
CA ILE A 204 5.52 -9.46 -15.29
C ILE A 204 4.42 -8.67 -14.58
N TYR A 205 3.66 -7.89 -15.36
CA TYR A 205 2.53 -7.10 -14.87
C TYR A 205 2.87 -6.24 -13.63
N GLY A 206 4.10 -5.69 -13.57
CA GLY A 206 4.49 -4.70 -12.56
C GLY A 206 5.12 -5.24 -11.29
N ALA A 207 5.25 -6.56 -11.14
CA ALA A 207 6.01 -7.18 -10.04
C ALA A 207 7.10 -8.11 -10.58
N SER A 208 8.21 -8.22 -9.83
CA SER A 208 9.19 -9.27 -10.03
C SER A 208 8.56 -10.63 -9.72
N TYR A 209 9.08 -11.70 -10.34
CA TYR A 209 8.59 -13.06 -10.03
C TYR A 209 8.69 -13.38 -8.54
N PHE A 210 9.77 -12.91 -7.89
CA PHE A 210 9.98 -13.06 -6.45
C PHE A 210 9.03 -12.21 -5.58
N ALA A 211 8.68 -11.00 -6.00
CA ALA A 211 7.71 -10.19 -5.26
C ALA A 211 6.29 -10.79 -5.37
N ALA A 212 5.92 -11.30 -6.54
CA ALA A 212 4.62 -11.95 -6.76
C ALA A 212 4.53 -13.33 -6.11
N ALA A 213 5.65 -14.04 -5.94
CA ALA A 213 5.73 -15.39 -5.39
C ALA A 213 5.01 -15.54 -4.05
N GLY A 214 5.14 -14.56 -3.14
CA GLY A 214 4.49 -14.59 -1.83
C GLY A 214 2.96 -14.64 -1.93
N VAL A 215 2.38 -13.97 -2.92
CA VAL A 215 0.93 -13.98 -3.18
C VAL A 215 0.52 -15.33 -3.78
N TYR A 216 1.21 -15.79 -4.83
CA TYR A 216 0.89 -17.07 -5.48
C TYR A 216 1.00 -18.27 -4.53
N LYS A 217 1.99 -18.27 -3.65
CA LYS A 217 2.14 -19.26 -2.59
C LYS A 217 0.88 -19.37 -1.72
N ASN A 218 0.35 -18.23 -1.27
CA ASN A 218 -0.85 -18.21 -0.41
C ASN A 218 -2.15 -18.50 -1.17
N LEU A 219 -2.21 -18.21 -2.48
CA LEU A 219 -3.31 -18.62 -3.35
C LEU A 219 -3.42 -20.15 -3.53
N GLY A 220 -2.39 -20.91 -3.13
CA GLY A 220 -2.36 -22.37 -3.21
C GLY A 220 -1.59 -22.92 -4.42
N TYR A 221 -0.72 -22.13 -5.03
CA TYR A 221 0.19 -22.60 -6.08
C TYR A 221 1.20 -23.59 -5.52
N LEU A 222 1.53 -24.60 -6.32
CA LEU A 222 2.65 -25.50 -6.05
C LEU A 222 3.99 -24.75 -6.17
N PRO A 223 5.07 -25.20 -5.49
CA PRO A 223 6.36 -24.52 -5.48
C PRO A 223 6.94 -24.15 -6.84
N ALA A 224 6.70 -24.99 -7.86
CA ALA A 224 7.16 -24.76 -9.23
C ALA A 224 6.52 -23.53 -9.91
N GLY A 225 5.45 -22.95 -9.36
CA GLY A 225 4.82 -21.74 -9.91
C GLY A 225 5.11 -20.48 -9.11
N TRP A 226 6.14 -20.49 -8.26
CA TRP A 226 6.61 -19.30 -7.53
C TRP A 226 8.10 -19.36 -7.15
N ASP A 227 8.88 -20.28 -7.72
CA ASP A 227 10.29 -20.47 -7.37
C ASP A 227 11.24 -19.56 -8.18
N GLY A 228 10.71 -18.81 -9.14
CA GLY A 228 11.47 -17.89 -10.00
C GLY A 228 12.24 -18.60 -11.11
N ALA A 229 11.96 -19.88 -11.37
CA ALA A 229 12.59 -20.65 -12.43
C ALA A 229 11.55 -21.14 -13.44
N ASP A 230 11.87 -21.07 -14.74
CA ASP A 230 11.10 -21.74 -15.78
C ASP A 230 11.22 -23.25 -15.61
N ASN A 231 10.14 -23.84 -15.11
CA ASN A 231 9.98 -25.26 -14.81
C ASN A 231 9.31 -26.00 -16.00
N SER A 232 8.99 -25.29 -17.07
CA SER A 232 8.33 -25.82 -18.24
C SER A 232 9.29 -26.67 -19.06
N THR A 233 9.13 -27.99 -18.99
CA THR A 233 9.73 -28.83 -20.02
C THR A 233 9.05 -28.52 -21.35
N SER A 234 9.82 -28.45 -22.45
CA SER A 234 9.38 -28.13 -23.82
C SER A 234 8.31 -29.05 -24.42
N SER A 235 7.66 -29.91 -23.61
CA SER A 235 6.70 -30.93 -23.99
C SER A 235 5.41 -30.95 -23.17
N VAL A 236 5.22 -30.06 -22.18
CA VAL A 236 3.91 -29.96 -21.50
C VAL A 236 3.02 -29.02 -22.31
N SER A 237 1.93 -29.56 -22.86
CA SER A 237 0.86 -28.77 -23.46
C SER A 237 0.32 -27.78 -22.43
N GLY A 238 0.71 -26.51 -22.55
CA GLY A 238 0.33 -25.44 -21.62
C GLY A 238 1.50 -24.65 -21.02
N GLY A 239 2.75 -25.12 -21.14
CA GLY A 239 3.94 -24.35 -20.78
C GLY A 239 4.25 -23.32 -21.85
N ALA A 240 4.27 -22.05 -21.48
CA ALA A 240 4.57 -20.94 -22.39
C ALA A 240 6.07 -20.73 -22.59
N GLY A 241 6.91 -21.45 -21.83
CA GLY A 241 8.33 -21.17 -21.69
C GLY A 241 8.53 -19.81 -21.03
N LEU A 242 7.71 -19.51 -20.03
CA LEU A 242 7.80 -18.33 -19.19
C LEU A 242 8.19 -18.77 -17.78
N VAL A 243 8.32 -17.84 -16.85
CA VAL A 243 8.70 -18.17 -15.47
C VAL A 243 7.46 -18.12 -14.60
N ASP A 244 7.24 -19.14 -13.78
CA ASP A 244 6.18 -19.19 -12.79
C ASP A 244 4.76 -18.99 -13.39
N GLU A 245 4.50 -19.44 -14.62
CA GLU A 245 3.15 -19.35 -15.16
C GLU A 245 2.17 -20.31 -14.47
N TRP A 246 0.87 -20.05 -14.66
CA TRP A 246 -0.22 -20.90 -14.19
C TRP A 246 0.02 -22.40 -14.36
N GLY A 247 0.57 -22.83 -15.51
CA GLY A 247 0.80 -24.24 -15.83
C GLY A 247 1.84 -24.94 -14.93
N GLU A 248 2.72 -24.19 -14.27
CA GLU A 248 3.77 -24.72 -13.40
C GLU A 248 3.28 -24.89 -11.96
N GLY A 249 2.48 -23.92 -11.48
CA GLY A 249 1.95 -23.91 -10.12
C GLY A 249 0.57 -24.54 -9.94
N VAL A 250 -0.21 -24.71 -11.03
CA VAL A 250 -1.61 -25.12 -10.95
C VAL A 250 -1.91 -26.34 -11.80
N ASN A 251 -2.49 -27.37 -11.17
CA ASN A 251 -2.89 -28.61 -11.82
C ASN A 251 -4.30 -29.03 -11.35
N SER A 252 -4.75 -30.22 -11.77
CA SER A 252 -6.09 -30.74 -11.45
C SER A 252 -6.38 -30.92 -9.95
N THR A 253 -5.38 -30.86 -9.08
CA THR A 253 -5.54 -31.06 -7.62
C THR A 253 -5.81 -29.77 -6.86
N ASN A 254 -5.24 -28.63 -7.30
CA ASN A 254 -5.37 -27.33 -6.63
C ASN A 254 -6.14 -26.28 -7.44
N SER A 255 -6.37 -26.48 -8.74
CA SER A 255 -6.99 -25.46 -9.61
C SER A 255 -8.33 -24.95 -9.11
N ALA A 256 -9.17 -25.82 -8.54
CA ALA A 256 -10.48 -25.42 -8.02
C ALA A 256 -10.35 -24.47 -6.81
N GLN A 257 -9.36 -24.70 -5.95
CA GLN A 257 -9.08 -23.83 -4.81
C GLN A 257 -8.50 -22.50 -5.27
N VAL A 258 -7.50 -22.52 -6.16
CA VAL A 258 -6.88 -21.29 -6.69
C VAL A 258 -7.92 -20.40 -7.37
N VAL A 259 -8.77 -20.96 -8.22
CA VAL A 259 -9.83 -20.20 -8.89
C VAL A 259 -10.87 -19.67 -7.89
N ALA A 260 -11.21 -20.44 -6.85
CA ALA A 260 -12.13 -19.98 -5.81
C ALA A 260 -11.53 -18.79 -5.03
N ASN A 261 -10.26 -18.88 -4.64
CA ASN A 261 -9.51 -17.82 -3.98
C ASN A 261 -9.48 -16.55 -4.85
N LEU A 262 -9.03 -16.67 -6.11
CA LEU A 262 -9.03 -15.55 -7.06
C LEU A 262 -10.41 -14.92 -7.30
N THR A 263 -11.49 -15.70 -7.19
CA THR A 263 -12.86 -15.19 -7.36
C THR A 263 -13.38 -14.49 -6.11
N ASN A 264 -12.94 -14.94 -4.92
CA ASN A 264 -13.34 -14.37 -3.64
C ASN A 264 -12.59 -13.08 -3.30
N HIS A 265 -11.38 -12.92 -3.85
CA HIS A 265 -10.50 -11.78 -3.62
C HIS A 265 -11.21 -10.43 -3.81
N LYS A 266 -10.98 -9.53 -2.87
CA LYS A 266 -11.50 -8.16 -2.88
C LYS A 266 -10.38 -7.14 -2.98
N HIS A 267 -10.67 -6.03 -3.65
CA HIS A 267 -9.65 -5.02 -3.93
C HIS A 267 -9.21 -4.27 -2.67
N HIS A 268 -10.12 -4.05 -1.71
CA HIS A 268 -9.80 -3.29 -0.51
C HIS A 268 -8.79 -3.99 0.44
N THR A 269 -8.59 -5.31 0.31
CA THR A 269 -7.63 -6.11 1.09
C THR A 269 -6.28 -6.23 0.37
N ALA A 270 -6.25 -6.09 -0.97
CA ALA A 270 -5.09 -6.33 -1.82
C ALA A 270 -3.78 -5.63 -1.38
N ARG A 271 -3.87 -4.41 -0.84
CA ARG A 271 -2.69 -3.67 -0.35
C ARG A 271 -2.12 -4.26 0.93
N ALA A 272 -2.99 -4.70 1.83
CA ALA A 272 -2.62 -5.33 3.10
C ALA A 272 -2.02 -6.73 2.85
N GLU A 273 -2.61 -7.47 1.91
CA GLU A 273 -2.12 -8.78 1.45
C GLU A 273 -0.76 -8.65 0.77
N MET A 274 -0.59 -7.65 -0.11
CA MET A 274 0.70 -7.40 -0.77
C MET A 274 1.78 -7.07 0.26
N LEU A 275 1.47 -6.25 1.26
CA LEU A 275 2.41 -5.93 2.35
C LEU A 275 2.78 -7.19 3.15
N TYR A 276 1.81 -8.04 3.46
CA TYR A 276 2.06 -9.33 4.11
C TYR A 276 2.95 -10.23 3.25
N ALA A 277 2.62 -10.38 1.97
CA ALA A 277 3.37 -11.20 1.02
C ALA A 277 4.84 -10.74 0.90
N LEU A 278 5.10 -9.44 0.88
CA LEU A 278 6.47 -8.90 0.82
C LEU A 278 7.27 -9.13 2.09
N LEU A 279 6.65 -8.99 3.26
CA LEU A 279 7.36 -8.98 4.54
C LEU A 279 7.45 -10.36 5.21
N VAL A 280 6.47 -11.23 5.00
CA VAL A 280 6.38 -12.55 5.66
C VAL A 280 6.66 -13.68 4.68
N GLU A 281 6.13 -13.59 3.46
CA GLU A 281 6.27 -14.65 2.46
C GLU A 281 7.31 -14.31 1.38
N GLY A 282 8.16 -13.31 1.64
CA GLY A 282 9.15 -12.82 0.68
C GLY A 282 10.08 -13.94 0.21
N VAL A 283 10.14 -14.12 -1.11
CA VAL A 283 11.02 -15.08 -1.79
C VAL A 283 12.18 -14.33 -2.46
N GLY A 284 13.26 -15.02 -2.80
CA GLY A 284 14.37 -14.45 -3.56
C GLY A 284 15.43 -13.74 -2.70
N PRO A 285 16.23 -12.83 -3.30
CA PRO A 285 17.43 -12.27 -2.66
C PRO A 285 17.15 -11.45 -1.39
N LEU A 286 15.97 -10.84 -1.29
CA LEU A 286 15.57 -10.04 -0.12
C LEU A 286 14.92 -10.89 0.98
N GLY A 287 14.38 -12.06 0.62
CA GLY A 287 13.72 -12.97 1.54
C GLY A 287 12.55 -12.35 2.32
N SER A 288 12.16 -13.04 3.40
CA SER A 288 11.17 -12.61 4.38
C SER A 288 11.83 -11.81 5.50
N ALA A 289 11.25 -10.67 5.87
CA ALA A 289 11.69 -9.90 7.04
C ALA A 289 11.16 -10.46 8.37
N PHE A 290 10.02 -11.16 8.31
CA PHE A 290 9.35 -11.76 9.47
C PHE A 290 8.94 -13.20 9.18
N SER A 291 8.67 -13.94 10.25
CA SER A 291 7.92 -15.20 10.22
C SER A 291 6.44 -14.95 10.54
N ARG A 292 5.54 -15.82 10.06
CA ARG A 292 4.12 -15.79 10.44
C ARG A 292 3.91 -15.88 11.95
N ASP A 293 4.82 -16.56 12.66
CA ASP A 293 4.79 -16.72 14.12
C ASP A 293 5.11 -15.42 14.88
N ASP A 294 5.67 -14.40 14.21
CA ASP A 294 6.00 -13.12 14.84
C ASP A 294 4.75 -12.23 15.06
N PHE A 295 3.58 -12.69 14.63
CA PHE A 295 2.32 -11.96 14.69
C PHE A 295 1.21 -12.81 15.32
N THR A 296 0.32 -12.13 16.03
CA THR A 296 -0.89 -12.74 16.58
C THR A 296 -1.97 -12.89 15.52
N ASP A 297 -2.93 -13.78 15.77
CA ASP A 297 -4.11 -13.95 14.89
C ASP A 297 -5.04 -12.72 14.86
N ARG A 298 -4.79 -11.72 15.71
CA ARG A 298 -5.49 -10.43 15.65
C ARG A 298 -4.79 -9.44 14.72
N GLU A 299 -3.47 -9.55 14.57
CA GLU A 299 -2.67 -8.68 13.68
C GLU A 299 -2.61 -9.22 12.25
N VAL A 300 -2.79 -10.54 12.07
CA VAL A 300 -2.80 -11.19 10.76
C VAL A 300 -4.04 -12.05 10.62
N ARG A 301 -4.87 -11.75 9.62
CA ARG A 301 -6.12 -12.47 9.35
C ARG A 301 -6.50 -12.34 7.88
N ASP A 302 -7.09 -13.39 7.33
CA ASP A 302 -7.82 -13.37 6.05
C ASP A 302 -9.25 -12.85 6.32
N THR A 303 -9.56 -11.63 5.90
CA THR A 303 -10.82 -10.93 6.20
C THR A 303 -11.89 -11.11 5.12
N ASP A 304 -11.51 -11.41 3.88
CA ASP A 304 -12.44 -11.60 2.77
C ASP A 304 -12.66 -13.07 2.36
N GLY A 305 -11.87 -14.00 2.91
CA GLY A 305 -11.99 -15.44 2.73
C GLY A 305 -11.38 -15.95 1.43
N ASP A 306 -10.41 -15.24 0.86
CA ASP A 306 -9.71 -15.61 -0.37
C ASP A 306 -8.42 -16.43 -0.11
N GLY A 307 -8.10 -16.71 1.15
CA GLY A 307 -6.92 -17.46 1.57
C GLY A 307 -5.64 -16.63 1.64
N LEU A 308 -5.69 -15.33 1.34
CA LEU A 308 -4.59 -14.40 1.50
C LEU A 308 -4.62 -13.77 2.90
N PRO A 309 -3.59 -14.00 3.72
CA PRO A 309 -3.47 -13.31 4.99
C PRO A 309 -3.15 -11.83 4.81
N GLU A 310 -3.79 -11.00 5.61
CA GLU A 310 -3.66 -9.55 5.59
C GLU A 310 -3.13 -9.06 6.93
N PHE A 311 -2.38 -7.96 6.95
CA PHE A 311 -2.17 -7.22 8.19
C PHE A 311 -3.42 -6.42 8.54
N VAL A 312 -3.92 -6.60 9.76
CA VAL A 312 -5.17 -6.03 10.21
C VAL A 312 -4.93 -5.15 11.44
N ASP A 313 -5.58 -3.99 11.49
CA ASP A 313 -5.53 -3.11 12.65
C ASP A 313 -6.34 -3.66 13.84
N ALA A 314 -6.24 -2.97 14.98
CA ALA A 314 -6.93 -3.39 16.18
C ALA A 314 -8.47 -3.39 16.06
N TRP A 315 -9.05 -2.72 15.06
CA TRP A 315 -10.49 -2.69 14.79
C TRP A 315 -10.95 -3.73 13.79
N GLY A 316 -10.02 -4.49 13.22
CA GLY A 316 -10.33 -5.57 12.29
C GLY A 316 -10.32 -5.14 10.82
N ASN A 317 -9.83 -3.94 10.51
CA ASN A 317 -9.72 -3.45 9.13
C ASN A 317 -8.32 -3.68 8.55
N PRO A 318 -8.20 -3.98 7.25
CA PRO A 318 -6.91 -4.18 6.60
C PRO A 318 -6.05 -2.92 6.58
N LEU A 319 -4.77 -3.04 6.94
CA LEU A 319 -3.81 -1.93 6.85
C LEU A 319 -3.51 -1.59 5.38
N GLN A 320 -3.63 -0.32 5.03
CA GLN A 320 -3.40 0.14 3.67
C GLN A 320 -1.93 0.51 3.46
N PHE A 321 -1.32 -0.06 2.43
CA PHE A 321 0.06 0.18 2.02
C PHE A 321 0.12 0.99 0.71
N PHE A 322 0.89 2.07 0.73
CA PHE A 322 1.18 2.88 -0.45
C PHE A 322 2.68 3.06 -0.59
N ARG A 323 3.21 2.70 -1.75
CA ARG A 323 4.63 2.90 -2.06
C ARG A 323 4.96 4.35 -2.34
N TRP A 324 4.15 5.02 -3.14
CA TRP A 324 4.33 6.43 -3.52
C TRP A 324 3.07 7.26 -3.21
N PRO A 325 2.81 7.54 -1.93
CA PRO A 325 1.67 8.33 -1.45
C PRO A 325 1.86 9.84 -1.73
N ILE A 326 2.01 10.22 -3.00
CA ILE A 326 2.42 11.56 -3.46
C ILE A 326 1.49 12.69 -2.99
N LEU A 327 0.20 12.41 -2.79
CA LEU A 327 -0.81 13.42 -2.43
C LEU A 327 -1.28 13.32 -0.98
N TYR A 328 -0.70 12.43 -0.20
CA TYR A 328 -1.03 12.29 1.22
C TYR A 328 -0.33 13.40 2.05
N PRO A 329 -1.07 14.25 2.79
CA PRO A 329 -0.51 15.41 3.48
C PRO A 329 0.17 15.04 4.79
N THR A 330 1.50 15.17 4.85
CA THR A 330 2.24 15.08 6.12
C THR A 330 3.38 16.10 6.20
N ASP A 331 3.95 16.25 7.40
CA ASP A 331 5.18 17.03 7.58
C ASP A 331 6.41 16.35 6.95
N VAL A 332 6.35 15.02 6.79
CA VAL A 332 7.46 14.19 6.28
C VAL A 332 7.52 14.23 4.75
N GLN A 333 6.36 14.12 4.10
CA GLN A 333 6.20 14.29 2.65
C GLN A 333 5.06 15.27 2.43
N ARG A 334 5.34 16.35 1.69
CA ARG A 334 4.31 17.34 1.43
C ARG A 334 3.30 16.73 0.46
N GLY A 335 2.03 16.71 0.84
CA GLY A 335 0.96 16.19 0.00
C GLY A 335 0.09 17.29 -0.60
N GLN A 336 -1.18 16.95 -0.80
CA GLN A 336 -2.25 17.89 -1.08
C GLN A 336 -2.50 18.79 0.14
N SER A 337 -2.42 20.12 0.02
CA SER A 337 -2.74 21.00 1.16
C SER A 337 -4.24 21.24 1.28
N GLU A 338 -4.71 21.42 2.51
CA GLU A 338 -6.10 21.67 2.83
C GLU A 338 -6.28 22.71 3.94
N VAL A 339 -7.37 23.47 3.87
CA VAL A 339 -7.79 24.43 4.91
C VAL A 339 -9.29 24.33 5.12
N VAL A 340 -9.72 24.39 6.38
CA VAL A 340 -11.13 24.58 6.72
C VAL A 340 -11.38 26.06 6.99
N ASP A 341 -12.26 26.67 6.21
CA ASP A 341 -12.65 28.06 6.41
C ASP A 341 -13.51 28.19 7.67
N SER A 342 -13.08 29.02 8.61
CA SER A 342 -13.75 29.17 9.92
C SER A 342 -15.09 29.93 9.86
N GLY A 343 -15.36 30.66 8.78
CA GLY A 343 -16.62 31.38 8.56
C GLY A 343 -17.67 30.56 7.82
N THR A 344 -17.24 29.70 6.87
CA THR A 344 -18.15 28.89 6.04
C THR A 344 -18.17 27.41 6.41
N GLY A 345 -17.17 26.92 7.15
CA GLY A 345 -17.01 25.50 7.48
C GLY A 345 -16.61 24.61 6.30
N LEU A 346 -16.29 25.20 5.15
CA LEU A 346 -15.93 24.47 3.94
C LEU A 346 -14.48 23.97 4.02
N LEU A 347 -14.27 22.71 3.62
CA LEU A 347 -12.94 22.17 3.36
C LEU A 347 -12.49 22.66 1.98
N THR A 348 -11.36 23.35 1.90
CA THR A 348 -10.80 23.85 0.64
C THR A 348 -9.45 23.18 0.36
N LEU A 349 -9.32 22.58 -0.82
CA LEU A 349 -8.05 22.04 -1.31
C LEU A 349 -7.22 23.16 -1.93
N LEU A 350 -5.98 23.26 -1.47
CA LEU A 350 -5.04 24.34 -1.80
C LEU A 350 -3.74 23.77 -2.36
N PRO A 351 -3.00 24.55 -3.18
CA PRO A 351 -1.70 24.12 -3.68
C PRO A 351 -0.76 23.68 -2.53
N PRO A 352 0.09 22.65 -2.70
CA PRO A 352 1.00 22.10 -1.68
C PRO A 352 1.97 23.09 -1.03
N TYR A 353 2.18 24.23 -1.68
CA TYR A 353 3.04 25.33 -1.21
C TYR A 353 2.27 26.65 -1.09
N TYR A 354 0.96 26.55 -0.91
CA TYR A 354 0.10 27.70 -0.74
C TYR A 354 0.57 28.53 0.46
N SER A 355 0.67 29.83 0.24
CA SER A 355 0.86 30.80 1.30
C SER A 355 0.02 32.02 0.98
N THR A 356 -0.56 32.63 2.02
CA THR A 356 -1.26 33.91 1.91
C THR A 356 -0.34 35.06 1.53
N SER A 357 0.98 34.87 1.63
CA SER A 357 1.99 35.79 1.13
C SER A 357 2.75 35.19 -0.04
N ALA A 358 2.70 35.84 -1.20
CA ALA A 358 3.46 35.44 -2.38
C ALA A 358 4.99 35.38 -2.12
N THR A 359 5.51 36.26 -1.26
CA THR A 359 6.92 36.25 -0.85
C THR A 359 7.25 35.16 0.16
N ALA A 360 6.28 34.62 0.91
CA ALA A 360 6.54 33.49 1.80
C ALA A 360 6.49 32.16 1.02
N ALA A 361 5.61 32.04 0.02
CA ALA A 361 5.51 30.86 -0.85
C ALA A 361 6.82 30.57 -1.62
N THR A 362 7.58 31.61 -1.99
CA THR A 362 8.87 31.46 -2.69
C THR A 362 9.92 30.72 -1.86
N PHE A 363 10.04 31.05 -0.58
CA PHE A 363 11.10 30.56 0.30
C PHE A 363 10.76 29.26 1.07
N LEU A 364 9.61 28.64 0.81
CA LEU A 364 9.29 27.35 1.42
C LEU A 364 10.31 26.27 1.01
N PRO A 365 10.85 25.45 1.93
CA PRO A 365 11.72 24.34 1.55
C PRO A 365 11.06 23.43 0.52
N ARG A 366 11.84 23.02 -0.50
CA ARG A 366 11.38 22.11 -1.55
C ARG A 366 11.66 20.67 -1.17
N GLU A 367 10.82 19.79 -1.68
CA GLU A 367 11.09 18.38 -1.62
C GLU A 367 12.20 18.02 -2.60
N ASN A 368 12.99 17.02 -2.23
CA ASN A 368 14.00 16.47 -3.11
C ASN A 368 13.85 14.95 -3.11
N SER A 369 13.81 14.35 -4.29
CA SER A 369 13.72 12.89 -4.41
C SER A 369 15.10 12.30 -4.09
N PRO A 370 15.21 11.35 -3.14
CA PRO A 370 16.47 10.64 -2.90
C PRO A 370 16.92 9.81 -4.11
N LEU A 371 15.96 9.37 -4.94
CA LEU A 371 16.19 8.62 -6.17
C LEU A 371 16.62 9.51 -7.35
N ASP A 372 16.29 10.80 -7.29
CA ASP A 372 16.65 11.79 -8.31
C ASP A 372 17.21 13.07 -7.66
N PRO A 373 18.39 13.00 -7.01
CA PRO A 373 18.94 14.15 -6.27
C PRO A 373 19.30 15.34 -7.17
N ASN A 374 19.43 15.10 -8.48
CA ASN A 374 19.73 16.10 -9.50
C ASN A 374 18.47 16.61 -10.22
N ASN A 375 17.28 16.15 -9.82
CA ASN A 375 16.01 16.57 -10.40
C ASN A 375 15.94 16.42 -11.94
N LEU A 376 16.52 15.33 -12.44
CA LEU A 376 16.60 15.00 -13.86
C LEU A 376 15.24 14.73 -14.50
N LEU A 377 14.28 14.20 -13.73
CA LEU A 377 12.90 13.93 -14.16
C LEU A 377 12.05 15.20 -14.25
N VAL A 378 12.43 16.28 -13.60
CA VAL A 378 11.75 17.58 -13.75
C VAL A 378 12.57 18.58 -14.58
N ALA A 379 13.63 18.10 -15.24
CA ALA A 379 14.46 18.92 -16.11
C ALA A 379 13.61 19.51 -17.27
N PRO A 380 13.64 20.84 -17.51
CA PRO A 380 12.72 21.48 -18.44
C PRO A 380 12.73 20.88 -19.84
N ALA A 381 13.91 20.60 -20.39
CA ALA A 381 14.09 20.09 -21.74
C ALA A 381 13.47 18.71 -21.97
N TRP A 382 13.39 17.88 -20.92
CA TRP A 382 12.75 16.56 -21.01
C TRP A 382 11.26 16.64 -20.69
N TRP A 383 10.92 17.47 -19.69
CA TRP A 383 9.56 17.64 -19.20
C TRP A 383 8.64 18.32 -20.21
N SER A 384 9.10 19.38 -20.87
CA SER A 384 8.24 20.26 -21.67
C SER A 384 7.82 19.61 -23.00
N ALA A 385 6.52 19.66 -23.31
CA ALA A 385 5.98 19.25 -24.59
C ALA A 385 6.55 20.05 -25.78
N THR A 386 6.97 21.30 -25.58
CA THR A 386 7.55 22.12 -26.66
C THR A 386 9.02 21.80 -26.90
N GLN A 387 9.74 21.34 -25.87
CA GLN A 387 11.17 21.00 -25.94
C GLN A 387 11.43 19.53 -26.28
N ASN A 388 10.48 18.65 -25.96
CA ASN A 388 10.52 17.22 -26.28
C ASN A 388 9.26 16.75 -27.06
N PRO A 389 8.87 17.44 -28.17
CA PRO A 389 7.62 17.16 -28.86
C PRO A 389 7.64 15.85 -29.65
N MET A 390 8.84 15.39 -30.03
CA MET A 390 9.04 14.21 -30.86
C MET A 390 9.28 12.96 -30.03
N SER A 391 8.95 12.99 -28.73
CA SER A 391 9.06 11.80 -27.89
C SER A 391 8.23 10.68 -28.54
N PRO A 392 8.83 9.51 -28.77
CA PRO A 392 8.33 8.56 -29.76
C PRO A 392 7.16 7.71 -29.22
N PHE A 393 6.83 7.89 -27.94
CA PHE A 393 5.71 7.25 -27.28
C PHE A 393 4.44 8.02 -27.65
N GLY A 394 3.68 7.53 -28.63
CA GLY A 394 2.45 8.13 -29.16
C GLY A 394 1.27 8.17 -28.17
N MET A 395 1.54 8.37 -26.89
CA MET A 395 0.57 8.70 -25.86
C MET A 395 0.33 10.20 -25.92
N GLY A 396 -0.93 10.63 -26.09
CA GLY A 396 -1.27 12.05 -26.07
C GLY A 396 -0.79 12.69 -24.77
N ALA A 397 -0.32 13.95 -24.81
CA ALA A 397 0.07 14.68 -23.60
C ALA A 397 -1.13 14.78 -22.66
N THR A 398 -1.15 13.98 -21.59
CA THR A 398 -2.19 14.01 -20.54
C THR A 398 -1.68 14.70 -19.28
N SER A 399 -0.71 15.59 -19.41
CA SER A 399 -0.35 16.52 -18.34
C SER A 399 -0.16 17.87 -18.97
N GLN A 400 -0.73 18.91 -18.36
CA GLN A 400 -0.77 20.25 -18.94
C GLN A 400 0.66 20.73 -19.28
N ASN A 401 1.01 20.69 -20.57
CA ASN A 401 2.33 20.96 -21.18
C ASN A 401 3.46 19.96 -20.87
N GLY A 402 3.16 18.75 -20.40
CA GLY A 402 4.11 17.65 -20.24
C GLY A 402 4.39 16.92 -21.56
N SER A 403 5.63 16.48 -21.76
CA SER A 403 6.04 15.75 -22.97
C SER A 403 5.47 14.33 -22.97
N PRO A 404 5.39 13.65 -24.14
CA PRO A 404 4.92 12.26 -24.16
C PRO A 404 5.79 11.30 -23.32
N ALA A 405 7.07 11.61 -23.10
CA ALA A 405 7.94 10.85 -22.19
C ALA A 405 7.49 10.96 -20.73
N VAL A 406 7.00 12.13 -20.32
CA VAL A 406 6.42 12.36 -18.99
C VAL A 406 5.15 11.56 -18.84
N THR A 407 4.22 11.67 -19.79
CA THR A 407 2.95 10.93 -19.74
C THR A 407 3.20 9.42 -19.67
N LEU A 408 4.21 8.92 -20.38
CA LEU A 408 4.61 7.52 -20.28
C LEU A 408 5.13 7.18 -18.88
N PHE A 409 6.02 7.99 -18.30
CA PHE A 409 6.52 7.77 -16.94
C PHE A 409 5.36 7.70 -15.95
N GLU A 410 4.44 8.68 -15.99
CA GLU A 410 3.29 8.74 -15.08
C GLU A 410 2.31 7.59 -15.29
N ASN A 411 2.27 7.01 -16.50
CA ASN A 411 1.44 5.85 -16.78
C ASN A 411 2.00 4.56 -16.17
N PHE A 412 3.31 4.45 -15.94
CA PHE A 412 3.91 3.28 -15.31
C PHE A 412 4.21 3.48 -13.83
N PHE A 413 4.48 4.70 -13.40
CA PHE A 413 5.05 4.97 -12.08
C PHE A 413 4.13 5.80 -11.20
N HIS A 414 4.58 6.97 -10.80
CA HIS A 414 3.80 7.95 -10.06
C HIS A 414 3.75 9.24 -10.87
N ARG A 415 2.85 10.13 -10.47
CA ARG A 415 2.76 11.47 -11.05
C ARG A 415 4.05 12.27 -10.82
N LEU A 416 4.45 13.04 -11.82
CA LEU A 416 5.47 14.07 -11.74
C LEU A 416 4.85 15.47 -11.96
N THR A 417 3.59 15.49 -12.39
CA THR A 417 2.75 16.68 -12.58
C THR A 417 2.15 17.13 -11.24
N GLU A 418 2.28 18.41 -10.93
CA GLU A 418 1.65 19.06 -9.78
C GLU A 418 0.13 19.17 -10.01
N PRO A 419 -0.70 18.65 -9.10
CA PRO A 419 -2.15 18.70 -9.27
C PRO A 419 -2.71 20.11 -9.24
N LEU A 420 -2.09 21.12 -8.63
CA LEU A 420 -2.78 22.40 -8.46
C LEU A 420 -2.22 23.54 -9.30
N GLN A 421 -3.12 24.21 -10.01
CA GLN A 421 -2.82 25.32 -10.91
C GLN A 421 -2.18 26.50 -10.15
N HIS A 422 -0.95 26.87 -10.51
CA HIS A 422 -0.28 28.05 -9.95
C HIS A 422 -0.89 29.36 -10.51
N THR A 423 -1.30 30.27 -9.64
CA THR A 423 -2.01 31.52 -9.99
C THR A 423 -1.08 32.72 -10.30
N GLY A 424 -0.02 32.53 -11.09
CA GLY A 424 0.44 33.63 -11.97
C GLY A 424 1.74 34.42 -11.68
N SER A 425 2.78 33.89 -11.01
CA SER A 425 4.15 34.43 -11.20
C SER A 425 4.96 33.49 -12.10
N VAL A 426 5.37 34.00 -13.26
CA VAL A 426 6.09 33.26 -14.31
C VAL A 426 7.60 33.16 -14.08
N MET A 427 8.13 33.95 -13.14
CA MET A 427 9.56 34.29 -13.08
C MET A 427 10.31 33.65 -11.89
N ASP A 428 9.62 32.97 -10.97
CA ASP A 428 10.23 32.60 -9.69
C ASP A 428 10.56 31.11 -9.48
N TYR A 429 10.22 30.20 -10.42
CA TYR A 429 10.37 28.76 -10.15
C TYR A 429 10.78 27.93 -11.37
N TRP A 430 11.96 27.31 -11.28
CA TRP A 430 12.39 26.28 -12.23
C TRP A 430 11.59 24.98 -12.05
N ASP A 431 11.04 24.73 -10.86
CA ASP A 431 10.31 23.54 -10.45
C ASP A 431 8.79 23.73 -10.43
N ARG A 432 8.24 24.95 -10.56
CA ARG A 432 6.80 25.23 -10.59
C ARG A 432 6.47 26.06 -11.83
N GLY A 433 6.39 25.37 -12.97
CA GLY A 433 6.11 26.02 -14.25
C GLY A 433 4.78 26.78 -14.21
N GLY A 434 4.86 28.08 -14.50
CA GLY A 434 3.70 28.97 -14.66
C GLY A 434 3.67 29.69 -16.01
N SER A 435 4.66 29.44 -16.88
CA SER A 435 4.66 29.94 -18.26
C SER A 435 4.01 28.91 -19.18
N ALA A 436 3.40 29.35 -20.29
CA ALA A 436 2.77 28.46 -21.27
C ALA A 436 3.69 27.30 -21.75
N ASP A 437 5.01 27.48 -21.74
CA ASP A 437 5.98 26.49 -22.24
C ASP A 437 6.58 25.56 -21.15
N PHE A 438 6.42 25.90 -19.88
CA PHE A 438 6.92 25.12 -18.75
C PHE A 438 5.72 24.64 -17.93
N GLY A 439 5.30 23.39 -18.16
CA GLY A 439 4.14 22.78 -17.48
C GLY A 439 4.27 22.67 -15.96
N TYR A 440 3.19 22.22 -15.32
CA TYR A 440 3.07 22.08 -13.85
C TYR A 440 3.86 20.87 -13.36
N ARG A 441 5.18 20.99 -13.24
CA ARG A 441 6.07 19.96 -12.68
C ARG A 441 6.22 20.09 -11.17
N ARG A 442 6.63 19.03 -10.50
CA ARG A 442 7.10 19.04 -9.11
C ARG A 442 8.04 17.87 -8.85
N ALA A 443 9.13 18.13 -8.13
CA ALA A 443 9.93 17.07 -7.56
C ALA A 443 9.23 16.54 -6.31
N PHE A 444 8.89 15.25 -6.30
CA PHE A 444 8.22 14.62 -5.18
C PHE A 444 9.22 13.87 -4.30
N TYR A 445 9.07 14.04 -3.00
CA TYR A 445 9.67 13.13 -2.03
C TYR A 445 8.67 12.03 -1.71
N THR A 446 9.13 10.78 -1.64
CA THR A 446 8.25 9.65 -1.34
C THR A 446 8.79 8.89 -0.15
N ARG A 447 7.98 8.76 0.88
CA ARG A 447 8.16 7.78 1.96
C ARG A 447 6.96 6.83 1.90
N PRO A 448 7.16 5.50 1.93
CA PRO A 448 6.03 4.58 1.96
C PRO A 448 5.08 4.89 3.12
N LEU A 449 3.79 4.77 2.87
CA LEU A 449 2.73 5.01 3.86
C LEU A 449 2.11 3.68 4.26
N ILE A 450 2.03 3.45 5.56
CA ILE A 450 1.20 2.40 6.16
C ILE A 450 0.13 3.13 6.98
N LEU A 451 -1.12 2.86 6.67
CA LEU A 451 -2.30 3.56 7.16
C LEU A 451 -3.31 2.57 7.77
N SER A 452 -3.78 2.86 8.98
CA SER A 452 -4.94 2.20 9.58
C SER A 452 -6.17 3.09 9.42
N SER A 453 -7.32 2.47 9.22
CA SER A 453 -8.65 3.11 9.14
C SER A 453 -9.21 3.53 10.51
N GLY A 454 -8.42 3.43 11.58
CA GLY A 454 -8.80 3.96 12.88
C GLY A 454 -10.09 3.38 13.50
N PRO A 455 -10.59 4.04 14.56
CA PRO A 455 -11.83 3.68 15.23
C PRO A 455 -13.11 3.78 14.39
N ASP A 456 -13.15 4.63 13.36
CA ASP A 456 -14.32 4.82 12.51
C ASP A 456 -14.42 3.77 11.38
N GLY A 457 -13.31 3.07 11.11
CA GLY A 457 -13.21 2.01 10.12
C GLY A 457 -13.22 2.50 8.68
N ALA A 458 -13.03 3.79 8.45
CA ALA A 458 -12.94 4.38 7.13
C ALA A 458 -11.51 4.88 6.89
N PRO A 459 -10.82 4.42 5.83
CA PRO A 459 -9.53 5.02 5.49
C PRO A 459 -9.74 6.48 5.07
N GLY A 460 -8.96 7.40 5.62
CA GLY A 460 -8.92 8.82 5.25
C GLY A 460 -8.34 9.13 3.87
N VAL A 461 -8.30 8.13 3.00
CA VAL A 461 -7.83 8.21 1.63
C VAL A 461 -8.82 7.54 0.68
N TYR A 462 -8.88 8.00 -0.55
CA TYR A 462 -9.73 7.44 -1.58
C TYR A 462 -9.21 6.07 -2.03
N LEU A 463 -10.07 5.06 -1.90
CA LEU A 463 -9.88 3.73 -2.46
C LEU A 463 -10.94 3.45 -3.51
N ILE A 464 -10.55 2.76 -4.59
CA ILE A 464 -11.49 2.26 -5.59
C ILE A 464 -12.33 1.17 -4.91
N PRO A 465 -13.68 1.21 -5.02
CA PRO A 465 -14.53 0.16 -4.45
C PRO A 465 -14.25 -1.22 -5.05
N ASP A 466 -14.57 -2.28 -4.32
CA ASP A 466 -14.50 -3.66 -4.82
C ASP A 466 -15.24 -3.82 -6.15
N GLY A 467 -14.57 -4.36 -7.17
CA GLY A 467 -15.11 -4.51 -8.53
C GLY A 467 -15.19 -3.21 -9.36
N GLY A 468 -14.82 -2.07 -8.78
CA GLY A 468 -14.87 -0.76 -9.42
C GLY A 468 -16.29 -0.25 -9.70
N THR A 469 -16.37 0.91 -10.33
CA THR A 469 -17.62 1.55 -10.77
C THR A 469 -17.51 1.97 -12.23
N SER A 470 -18.62 2.35 -12.88
CA SER A 470 -18.58 2.85 -14.26
C SER A 470 -17.74 4.12 -14.42
N SER A 471 -17.65 4.96 -13.37
CA SER A 471 -16.84 6.18 -13.35
C SER A 471 -15.40 5.96 -12.89
N MET A 472 -15.17 4.91 -12.11
CA MET A 472 -13.87 4.56 -11.52
C MET A 472 -13.70 3.03 -11.62
N PRO A 473 -13.42 2.50 -12.82
CA PRO A 473 -13.22 1.07 -13.01
C PRO A 473 -11.93 0.62 -12.33
N LEU A 474 -11.94 -0.61 -11.79
CA LEU A 474 -10.75 -1.23 -11.23
C LEU A 474 -9.83 -1.70 -12.37
N ASN A 475 -8.83 -0.89 -12.69
CA ASN A 475 -7.77 -1.23 -13.63
C ASN A 475 -6.48 -0.48 -13.27
N ALA A 476 -5.37 -0.91 -13.85
CA ALA A 476 -4.06 -0.33 -13.56
C ALA A 476 -3.99 1.19 -13.78
N ALA A 477 -4.63 1.72 -14.82
CA ALA A 477 -4.59 3.15 -15.12
C ALA A 477 -5.26 3.99 -14.02
N HIS A 478 -6.39 3.54 -13.47
CA HIS A 478 -7.08 4.23 -12.38
C HIS A 478 -6.35 4.06 -11.05
N LEU A 479 -5.78 2.88 -10.78
CA LEU A 479 -4.96 2.65 -9.61
C LEU A 479 -3.76 3.62 -9.57
N ILE A 480 -3.00 3.70 -10.66
CA ILE A 480 -1.82 4.58 -10.75
C ILE A 480 -2.20 6.07 -10.66
N ARG A 481 -3.29 6.48 -11.33
CA ARG A 481 -3.70 7.90 -11.39
C ARG A 481 -4.37 8.40 -10.12
N PHE A 482 -5.10 7.53 -9.41
CA PHE A 482 -5.93 7.94 -8.28
C PHE A 482 -5.45 7.28 -7.00
N GLU A 483 -5.69 5.98 -6.84
CA GLU A 483 -5.52 5.29 -5.56
C GLU A 483 -4.08 5.28 -5.05
N ASN A 484 -3.10 4.93 -5.91
CA ASN A 484 -1.69 4.81 -5.54
C ASN A 484 -1.09 6.13 -5.00
N ASN A 485 -1.70 7.27 -5.31
CA ASN A 485 -1.25 8.58 -4.83
C ASN A 485 -1.77 8.93 -3.43
N ALA A 486 -2.62 8.09 -2.82
CA ALA A 486 -3.23 8.32 -1.51
C ALA A 486 -3.98 9.67 -1.42
N LEU A 487 -4.98 9.87 -2.30
CA LEU A 487 -5.80 11.08 -2.35
C LEU A 487 -6.65 11.24 -1.08
N ILE A 488 -6.75 12.44 -0.54
CA ILE A 488 -7.62 12.77 0.62
C ILE A 488 -9.01 13.29 0.21
N PHE A 489 -9.44 13.03 -1.02
CA PHE A 489 -10.70 13.53 -1.59
C PHE A 489 -11.24 12.56 -2.64
N ASP A 490 -12.55 12.64 -2.93
CA ASP A 490 -13.17 11.83 -3.98
C ASP A 490 -12.85 12.45 -5.35
N PRO A 491 -12.13 11.75 -6.25
CA PRO A 491 -11.71 12.31 -7.53
C PRO A 491 -12.88 12.60 -8.47
N VAL A 492 -13.99 11.84 -8.39
CA VAL A 492 -15.18 12.07 -9.23
C VAL A 492 -15.88 13.35 -8.78
N GLU A 493 -16.06 13.53 -7.48
CA GLU A 493 -16.67 14.74 -6.91
C GLU A 493 -15.82 15.98 -7.16
N ALA A 494 -14.50 15.84 -7.05
CA ALA A 494 -13.55 16.92 -7.31
C ALA A 494 -13.39 17.26 -8.80
N GLY A 495 -13.95 16.46 -9.71
CA GLY A 495 -13.72 16.58 -11.16
C GLY A 495 -12.26 16.34 -11.54
N PHE A 496 -11.54 15.56 -10.75
CA PHE A 496 -10.12 15.30 -10.91
C PHE A 496 -9.88 14.14 -11.88
N ASN A 497 -9.29 14.43 -13.04
CA ASN A 497 -9.02 13.44 -14.09
C ASN A 497 -7.56 12.89 -14.07
N GLY A 498 -6.80 13.17 -13.01
CA GLY A 498 -5.40 12.76 -12.88
C GLY A 498 -4.39 13.83 -13.30
N GLU A 499 -4.83 14.97 -13.84
CA GLU A 499 -3.95 16.06 -14.29
C GLU A 499 -3.91 17.20 -13.27
N VAL A 500 -4.62 18.30 -13.56
CA VAL A 500 -4.71 19.51 -12.75
C VAL A 500 -6.12 19.65 -12.16
N LEU A 501 -6.15 19.79 -10.84
CA LEU A 501 -7.25 20.22 -10.02
C LEU A 501 -7.18 21.75 -9.83
N GLY A 502 -8.32 22.44 -9.91
CA GLY A 502 -8.42 23.83 -9.47
C GLY A 502 -8.53 23.93 -7.95
N ILE A 503 -8.61 25.15 -7.40
CA ILE A 503 -9.05 25.32 -6.01
C ILE A 503 -10.50 24.80 -5.92
N GLN A 504 -10.72 23.81 -5.05
CA GLN A 504 -12.03 23.18 -4.84
C GLN A 504 -12.43 23.32 -3.37
N SER A 505 -13.72 23.59 -3.13
CA SER A 505 -14.28 23.69 -1.79
C SER A 505 -15.45 22.73 -1.62
N PHE A 506 -15.46 22.03 -0.48
CA PHE A 506 -16.35 20.93 -0.18
C PHE A 506 -17.10 21.21 1.13
N GLY A 507 -18.43 21.04 1.08
CA GLY A 507 -19.29 21.17 2.27
C GLY A 507 -19.37 19.89 3.08
N ALA A 508 -19.93 19.96 4.29
CA ALA A 508 -19.97 18.83 5.23
C ALA A 508 -20.71 17.57 4.73
N ALA A 509 -21.60 17.72 3.73
CA ALA A 509 -22.35 16.61 3.13
C ALA A 509 -21.64 15.95 1.93
N SER A 510 -20.48 16.47 1.51
CA SER A 510 -19.71 15.96 0.38
C SER A 510 -18.93 14.68 0.74
N LYS A 511 -18.60 13.88 -0.26
CA LYS A 511 -17.79 12.67 -0.06
C LYS A 511 -16.36 13.02 0.32
N SER A 512 -15.79 14.05 -0.31
CA SER A 512 -14.44 14.54 -0.04
C SER A 512 -14.30 15.06 1.39
N TYR A 513 -15.33 15.73 1.92
CA TYR A 513 -15.34 16.11 3.33
C TYR A 513 -15.42 14.90 4.25
N ALA A 514 -16.18 13.87 3.90
CA ALA A 514 -16.26 12.63 4.68
C ALA A 514 -14.92 11.89 4.72
N ILE A 515 -14.23 11.76 3.58
CA ILE A 515 -12.88 11.17 3.49
C ILE A 515 -11.90 11.96 4.39
N TRP A 516 -11.89 13.29 4.27
CA TRP A 516 -11.04 14.12 5.10
C TRP A 516 -11.35 14.01 6.60
N GLN A 517 -12.63 13.88 6.98
CA GLN A 517 -13.00 13.70 8.38
C GLN A 517 -12.52 12.35 8.92
N ALA A 518 -12.62 11.27 8.14
CA ALA A 518 -12.09 9.96 8.49
C ALA A 518 -10.56 9.99 8.66
N GLY A 519 -9.86 10.79 7.85
CA GLY A 519 -8.41 10.96 7.99
C GLY A 519 -7.89 11.57 9.29
N LYS A 520 -8.76 12.00 10.22
CA LYS A 520 -8.34 12.69 11.44
C LYS A 520 -7.99 11.77 12.60
N ASP A 521 -8.62 10.62 12.69
CA ASP A 521 -8.34 9.60 13.71
C ASP A 521 -7.46 8.46 13.20
N ASP A 522 -7.10 8.50 11.92
CA ASP A 522 -6.18 7.59 11.28
C ASP A 522 -4.79 7.56 11.94
N ILE A 523 -4.26 6.34 12.07
CA ILE A 523 -2.92 6.07 12.59
C ILE A 523 -2.02 5.72 11.41
N THR A 524 -0.91 6.45 11.28
CA THR A 524 0.06 6.21 10.20
C THR A 524 1.50 6.21 10.68
N ASN A 525 2.39 5.61 9.88
CA ASN A 525 3.83 5.71 10.09
C ASN A 525 4.39 7.14 9.87
N GLN A 526 3.65 8.02 9.19
CA GLN A 526 4.07 9.38 8.88
C GLN A 526 3.58 10.43 9.89
N ASN A 527 2.37 10.25 10.44
CA ASN A 527 1.76 11.16 11.42
C ASN A 527 1.86 10.60 12.84
N ARG A 528 2.99 9.99 13.21
CA ARG A 528 3.15 9.43 14.56
C ARG A 528 2.94 10.54 15.58
N GLN A 529 1.74 10.58 16.18
CA GLN A 529 1.47 11.41 17.33
C GLN A 529 2.51 11.01 18.36
N THR A 530 3.45 11.91 18.64
CA THR A 530 4.37 11.78 19.76
C THR A 530 3.54 11.82 21.03
N ALA A 531 2.98 10.67 21.40
CA ALA A 531 2.45 10.42 22.71
C ALA A 531 3.64 10.39 23.68
N GLY A 532 4.08 11.58 24.13
CA GLY A 532 4.93 11.72 25.31
C GLY A 532 6.00 12.81 25.21
N GLY A 533 5.79 13.92 25.92
CA GLY A 533 6.90 14.70 26.48
C GLY A 533 6.85 16.21 26.29
N GLY A 534 5.87 16.89 26.91
CA GLY A 534 6.15 18.25 27.37
C GLY A 534 7.22 18.20 28.46
N GLY A 535 8.47 18.53 28.13
CA GLY A 535 9.54 18.69 29.11
C GLY A 535 10.97 18.62 28.55
N GLY A 536 11.62 19.78 28.41
CA GLY A 536 13.07 19.98 28.30
C GLY A 536 13.66 19.68 26.92
N SER A 537 14.44 20.54 26.27
CA SER A 537 15.26 21.69 26.72
C SER A 537 15.43 22.70 25.59
#